data_AF-A0A165WMF3-F1
#
_entry.id   AF-A0A165WMF3-F1
#
_cell.length_a   1.000
_cell.length_b   1.000
_cell.length_c   1.000
_cell.angle_alpha   90.00
_cell.angle_beta   90.00
_cell.angle_gamma   90.00
#
_symmetry.space_group_name_H-M   'P 1'
#
loop_
_entity.id
_entity.type
_entity.pdbx_description
1 polymer ?
#
loop_
_entity_poly.entity_id
_entity_poly.type
_entity_poly.pdbx_seq_one_letter_code
_entity_poly.pdbx_strand_id
1 'polypeptide(L)'
;RLAGFASEAVAHYFPLAFMHLRNRMAALCKQDPSLRFPFGGISLYPACTFNLGPYSVCYGHTDGSNYPGLPCTVSAIGSFDPARGGHFVLFVFKIFFKFPSGTTVLLSSAGLHHGNTRLAPGDKRYSFTQYFSGGLICWVAYGFHLVGPISDAERDRVDAEMGEGWEAQLARLLTWSNLLIDRKKLYDHERK
;
A
#
# COMPACT_ATOMS: atom_id res chain seq x y z
N ARG A 1 -11.63 -12.05 -3.81
CA ARG A 1 -10.91 -12.80 -2.75
C ARG A 1 -9.52 -12.24 -2.49
N LEU A 2 -8.60 -12.24 -3.47
CA LEU A 2 -7.22 -11.74 -3.27
C LEU A 2 -7.15 -10.28 -2.80
N ALA A 3 -7.93 -9.39 -3.43
CA ALA A 3 -8.00 -7.97 -3.04
C ALA A 3 -8.44 -7.76 -1.58
N GLY A 4 -9.48 -8.48 -1.16
CA GLY A 4 -9.98 -8.45 0.22
C GLY A 4 -8.96 -9.02 1.19
N PHE A 5 -8.37 -10.18 0.90
CA PHE A 5 -7.31 -10.78 1.74
C PHE A 5 -6.15 -9.81 1.99
N ALA A 6 -5.67 -9.15 0.94
CA ALA A 6 -4.60 -8.18 1.07
C ALA A 6 -5.02 -6.94 1.89
N SER A 7 -6.28 -6.50 1.79
CA SER A 7 -6.81 -5.41 2.62
C SER A 7 -6.91 -5.82 4.10
N GLU A 8 -7.37 -7.04 4.37
CA GLU A 8 -7.42 -7.62 5.73
C GLU A 8 -6.02 -7.81 6.33
N ALA A 9 -5.04 -8.22 5.52
CA ALA A 9 -3.65 -8.30 5.98
C ALA A 9 -3.13 -6.92 6.43
N VAL A 10 -3.48 -5.87 5.69
CA VAL A 10 -3.11 -4.49 6.05
C VAL A 10 -3.84 -4.05 7.32
N ALA A 11 -5.14 -4.33 7.46
CA ALA A 11 -5.89 -4.08 8.70
C ALA A 11 -5.27 -4.80 9.91
N HIS A 12 -4.80 -6.03 9.70
CA HIS A 12 -4.24 -6.86 10.75
C HIS A 12 -2.84 -6.43 11.20
N TYR A 13 -1.96 -6.02 10.28
CA TYR A 13 -0.57 -5.68 10.60
C TYR A 13 -0.32 -4.16 10.73
N PHE A 14 -1.13 -3.33 10.07
CA PHE A 14 -1.01 -1.87 10.05
C PHE A 14 -2.36 -1.18 10.35
N PRO A 15 -2.99 -1.48 11.50
CA PRO A 15 -4.36 -1.06 11.79
C PRO A 15 -4.56 0.47 11.78
N LEU A 16 -3.62 1.25 12.29
CA LEU A 16 -3.74 2.71 12.31
C LEU A 16 -3.58 3.33 10.92
N ALA A 17 -2.68 2.79 10.10
CA ALA A 17 -2.54 3.19 8.70
C ALA A 17 -3.77 2.80 7.87
N PHE A 18 -4.33 1.61 8.10
CA PHE A 18 -5.60 1.18 7.52
C PHE A 18 -6.72 2.15 7.87
N MET A 19 -6.90 2.45 9.15
CA MET A 19 -7.93 3.37 9.65
C MET A 19 -7.79 4.77 9.04
N HIS A 20 -6.56 5.25 8.93
CA HIS A 20 -6.26 6.53 8.31
C HIS A 20 -6.69 6.56 6.83
N LEU A 21 -6.27 5.57 6.02
CA LEU A 21 -6.70 5.50 4.63
C LEU A 21 -8.22 5.35 4.51
N ARG A 22 -8.83 4.50 5.34
CA ARG A 22 -10.28 4.27 5.36
C ARG A 22 -11.05 5.57 5.56
N ASN A 23 -10.64 6.40 6.52
CA ASN A 23 -11.25 7.70 6.80
C ASN A 23 -11.07 8.68 5.63
N ARG A 24 -9.88 8.71 5.00
CA ARG A 24 -9.61 9.55 3.84
C ARG A 24 -10.43 9.13 2.62
N MET A 25 -10.59 7.82 2.40
CA MET A 25 -11.45 7.30 1.32
C MET A 25 -12.93 7.54 1.59
N ALA A 26 -13.39 7.49 2.84
CA ALA A 26 -14.75 7.86 3.18
C ALA A 26 -15.03 9.34 2.88
N ALA A 27 -14.11 10.25 3.23
CA ALA A 27 -14.21 11.66 2.90
C ALA A 27 -14.22 11.89 1.38
N LEU A 28 -13.38 11.17 0.65
CA LEU A 28 -13.32 11.17 -0.80
C LEU A 28 -14.65 10.74 -1.43
N CYS A 29 -15.22 9.60 -1.02
CA CYS A 29 -16.51 9.12 -1.52
C CYS A 29 -17.67 10.06 -1.17
N LYS A 30 -17.58 10.82 -0.07
CA LYS A 30 -18.57 11.84 0.28
C LYS A 30 -18.47 13.04 -0.66
N GLN A 31 -17.25 13.46 -1.01
CA GLN A 31 -17.01 14.56 -1.94
C GLN A 31 -17.43 14.21 -3.37
N ASP A 32 -17.17 12.97 -3.79
CA ASP A 32 -17.60 12.46 -5.09
C ASP A 32 -18.27 11.08 -4.96
N PRO A 33 -19.61 11.05 -4.86
CA PRO A 33 -20.38 9.80 -4.77
C PRO A 33 -20.36 8.94 -6.05
N SER A 34 -19.86 9.49 -7.17
CA SER A 34 -19.77 8.75 -8.44
C SER A 34 -18.61 7.75 -8.46
N LEU A 35 -17.64 7.89 -7.56
CA LEU A 35 -16.46 7.05 -7.49
C LEU A 35 -16.81 5.57 -7.36
N ARG A 36 -16.01 4.74 -8.03
CA ARG A 36 -16.12 3.28 -8.03
C ARG A 36 -14.78 2.67 -7.69
N PHE A 37 -14.74 1.96 -6.58
CA PHE A 37 -13.52 1.31 -6.11
C PHE A 37 -13.35 -0.07 -6.74
N PRO A 38 -12.10 -0.54 -6.92
CA PRO A 38 -11.83 -1.88 -7.40
C PRO A 38 -12.66 -2.94 -6.65
N PHE A 39 -13.25 -3.85 -7.42
CA PHE A 39 -14.02 -4.99 -6.90
C PHE A 39 -15.19 -4.60 -5.99
N GLY A 40 -15.90 -3.51 -6.32
CA GLY A 40 -17.06 -3.07 -5.55
C GLY A 40 -16.72 -2.60 -4.14
N GLY A 41 -15.49 -2.09 -3.93
CA GLY A 41 -15.03 -1.61 -2.62
C GLY A 41 -14.56 -2.70 -1.67
N ILE A 42 -14.41 -3.95 -2.13
CA ILE A 42 -13.76 -5.02 -1.36
C ILE A 42 -12.28 -4.69 -1.11
N SER A 43 -11.64 -3.96 -2.02
CA SER A 43 -10.28 -3.45 -1.79
C SER A 43 -10.33 -2.15 -0.99
N LEU A 44 -9.46 -2.05 0.03
CA LEU A 44 -9.15 -0.78 0.68
C LEU A 44 -8.53 0.22 -0.32
N TYR A 45 -7.80 -0.28 -1.31
CA TYR A 45 -7.04 0.53 -2.24
C TYR A 45 -7.93 1.01 -3.41
N PRO A 46 -7.81 2.27 -3.82
CA PRO A 46 -8.52 2.82 -4.98
C PRO A 46 -7.87 2.39 -6.30
N ALA A 47 -6.66 1.84 -6.29
CA ALA A 47 -5.92 1.44 -7.48
C ALA A 47 -5.31 0.04 -7.34
N CYS A 48 -5.26 -0.67 -8.46
CA CYS A 48 -4.60 -1.96 -8.57
C CYS A 48 -4.04 -2.19 -9.97
N THR A 49 -2.99 -3.00 -10.08
CA THR A 49 -2.40 -3.40 -11.37
C THR A 49 -2.29 -4.91 -11.45
N PHE A 50 -2.72 -5.47 -12.58
CA PHE A 50 -2.48 -6.85 -12.97
C PHE A 50 -1.29 -6.93 -13.91
N ASN A 51 -0.19 -7.51 -13.44
CA ASN A 51 0.97 -7.81 -14.28
C ASN A 51 0.75 -9.20 -14.91
N LEU A 52 0.26 -9.21 -16.15
CA LEU A 52 -0.25 -10.40 -16.84
C LEU A 52 0.82 -11.19 -17.64
N GLY A 53 2.11 -11.03 -17.31
CA GLY A 53 3.17 -11.96 -17.70
C GLY A 53 3.39 -12.12 -19.21
N PRO A 54 3.93 -13.27 -19.69
CA PRO A 54 4.22 -14.50 -18.93
C PRO A 54 5.43 -14.40 -17.97
N TYR A 55 6.24 -13.34 -18.12
CA TYR A 55 7.41 -13.07 -17.31
C TYR A 55 7.26 -11.71 -16.60
N SER A 56 6.48 -11.66 -15.51
CA SER A 56 6.40 -10.45 -14.69
C SER A 56 7.70 -10.27 -13.89
N VAL A 57 8.69 -9.64 -14.53
CA VAL A 57 9.98 -9.28 -13.97
C VAL A 57 10.09 -7.76 -13.81
N CYS A 58 10.58 -7.30 -12.66
CA CYS A 58 10.76 -5.87 -12.38
C CYS A 58 12.22 -5.58 -12.02
N TYR A 59 12.84 -4.63 -12.72
CA TYR A 59 14.11 -4.04 -12.30
C TYR A 59 13.95 -3.32 -10.95
N GLY A 60 15.06 -3.04 -10.28
CA GLY A 60 15.02 -2.30 -9.03
C GLY A 60 14.40 -0.92 -9.21
N HIS A 61 13.31 -0.64 -8.50
CA HIS A 61 12.59 0.64 -8.54
C HIS A 61 11.96 0.97 -7.18
N THR A 62 11.46 2.19 -7.08
CA THR A 62 10.56 2.67 -6.03
C THR A 62 9.31 3.22 -6.71
N ASP A 63 8.14 2.98 -6.14
CA ASP A 63 6.90 3.58 -6.60
C ASP A 63 6.71 4.96 -5.96
N GLY A 64 7.58 5.91 -6.31
CA GLY A 64 7.72 7.18 -5.58
C GLY A 64 6.45 8.06 -5.52
N SER A 65 5.44 7.79 -6.34
CA SER A 65 4.14 8.46 -6.29
C SER A 65 3.16 7.83 -5.30
N ASN A 66 3.44 6.64 -4.77
CA ASN A 66 2.61 5.99 -3.77
C ASN A 66 2.76 6.65 -2.40
N TYR A 67 1.75 6.48 -1.55
CA TYR A 67 1.79 6.99 -0.19
C TYR A 67 2.72 6.12 0.69
N PRO A 68 3.75 6.70 1.32
CA PRO A 68 4.72 5.93 2.12
C PRO A 68 4.14 5.42 3.45
N GLY A 69 3.10 6.09 3.98
CA GLY A 69 2.49 5.78 5.28
C GLY A 69 1.60 4.54 5.31
N LEU A 70 1.32 3.94 4.15
CA LEU A 70 0.58 2.68 4.04
C LEU A 70 1.34 1.71 3.13
N PRO A 71 1.58 0.47 3.56
CA PRO A 71 2.16 -0.54 2.67
C PRO A 71 1.29 -0.74 1.43
N CYS A 72 1.92 -0.86 0.26
CA CYS A 72 1.30 -1.44 -0.92
C CYS A 72 1.35 -2.97 -0.80
N THR A 73 0.49 -3.66 -1.56
CA THR A 73 0.46 -5.12 -1.58
C THR A 73 0.87 -5.65 -2.95
N VAL A 74 1.68 -6.69 -2.97
CA VAL A 74 2.05 -7.43 -4.18
C VAL A 74 1.77 -8.90 -3.93
N SER A 75 0.99 -9.53 -4.79
CA SER A 75 0.68 -10.95 -4.72
C SER A 75 1.27 -11.66 -5.93
N ALA A 76 2.08 -12.69 -5.71
CA ALA A 76 2.59 -13.55 -6.77
C ALA A 76 1.57 -14.63 -7.12
N ILE A 77 1.39 -14.87 -8.42
CA ILE A 77 0.52 -15.91 -8.97
C ILE A 77 1.18 -16.55 -10.20
N GLY A 78 0.74 -17.74 -10.59
CA GLY A 78 1.27 -18.48 -11.74
C GLY A 78 1.93 -19.81 -11.35
N SER A 79 2.53 -20.46 -12.34
CA SER A 79 3.21 -21.74 -12.22
C SER A 79 4.70 -21.53 -12.42
N PHE A 80 5.44 -21.46 -11.34
CA PHE A 80 6.89 -21.28 -11.32
C PHE A 80 7.51 -21.93 -10.08
N ASP A 81 8.79 -22.27 -10.16
CA ASP A 81 9.53 -22.80 -9.02
C ASP A 81 10.23 -21.65 -8.25
N PRO A 82 9.74 -21.29 -7.04
CA PRO A 82 10.32 -20.20 -6.26
C PRO A 82 11.70 -20.53 -5.68
N ALA A 83 12.22 -21.74 -5.86
CA ALA A 83 13.61 -22.08 -5.54
C ALA A 83 14.58 -21.77 -6.70
N ARG A 84 14.06 -21.62 -7.93
CA ARG A 84 14.87 -21.43 -9.16
C ARG A 84 14.82 -20.01 -9.70
N GLY A 85 13.85 -19.20 -9.29
CA GLY A 85 13.72 -17.82 -9.76
C GLY A 85 12.51 -17.08 -9.17
N GLY A 86 12.25 -15.87 -9.67
CA GLY A 86 11.14 -15.04 -9.21
C GLY A 86 11.25 -14.58 -7.75
N HIS A 87 12.45 -14.59 -7.17
CA HIS A 87 12.67 -14.11 -5.79
C HIS A 87 12.35 -12.62 -5.69
N PHE A 88 11.78 -12.22 -4.55
CA PHE A 88 11.56 -10.80 -4.26
C PHE A 88 12.84 -10.21 -3.66
N VAL A 89 13.23 -9.02 -4.11
CA VAL A 89 14.49 -8.38 -3.72
C VAL A 89 14.20 -7.04 -3.05
N LEU A 90 14.80 -6.81 -1.89
CA LEU A 90 14.81 -5.54 -1.16
C LEU A 90 16.25 -5.02 -1.15
N PHE A 91 16.56 -4.15 -2.12
CA PHE A 91 17.93 -3.74 -2.41
C PHE A 91 18.57 -2.96 -1.26
N VAL A 92 17.81 -2.06 -0.62
CA VAL A 92 18.28 -1.25 0.52
C VAL A 92 18.76 -2.12 1.67
N PHE A 93 18.06 -3.22 1.93
CA PHE A 93 18.37 -4.14 3.03
C PHE A 93 19.35 -5.24 2.62
N LYS A 94 19.73 -5.32 1.34
CA LYS A 94 20.57 -6.40 0.79
C LYS A 94 20.00 -7.80 1.09
N ILE A 95 18.68 -7.91 1.11
CA ILE A 95 17.98 -9.18 1.32
C ILE A 95 17.15 -9.54 0.09
N PHE A 96 17.06 -10.84 -0.17
CA PHE A 96 16.08 -11.41 -1.06
C PHE A 96 15.43 -12.61 -0.38
N PHE A 97 14.23 -12.95 -0.81
CA PHE A 97 13.52 -14.12 -0.31
C PHE A 97 12.74 -14.81 -1.43
N LYS A 98 12.55 -16.12 -1.26
CA LYS A 98 11.66 -16.90 -2.13
C LYS A 98 10.26 -16.33 -2.00
N PHE A 99 9.61 -16.06 -3.12
CA PHE A 99 8.28 -15.45 -3.15
C PHE A 99 7.32 -16.33 -3.95
N PRO A 100 6.81 -17.43 -3.36
CA PRO A 100 6.00 -18.44 -4.04
C PRO A 100 4.69 -17.90 -4.61
N SER A 101 4.15 -18.62 -5.60
CA SER A 101 2.79 -18.42 -6.06
C SER A 101 1.78 -18.56 -4.91
N GLY A 102 0.80 -17.66 -4.86
CA GLY A 102 -0.20 -17.60 -3.79
C GLY A 102 0.24 -16.81 -2.55
N THR A 103 1.43 -16.21 -2.55
CA THR A 103 1.89 -15.35 -1.44
C THR A 103 1.70 -13.88 -1.72
N THR A 104 1.52 -13.10 -0.65
CA THR A 104 1.37 -11.64 -0.69
C THR A 104 2.41 -11.00 0.22
N VAL A 105 3.13 -9.99 -0.29
CA VAL A 105 4.00 -9.13 0.50
C VAL A 105 3.35 -7.76 0.68
N LEU A 106 3.50 -7.21 1.88
CA LEU A 106 3.14 -5.83 2.23
C LEU A 106 4.45 -5.05 2.36
N LEU A 107 4.62 -3.97 1.61
CA LEU A 107 5.81 -3.12 1.71
C LEU A 107 5.47 -1.65 1.44
N SER A 108 6.19 -0.72 2.05
CA SER A 108 6.16 0.69 1.67
C SER A 108 6.91 0.86 0.34
N SER A 109 6.19 0.67 -0.78
CA SER A 109 6.81 0.61 -2.10
C SER A 109 7.32 1.97 -2.60
N ALA A 110 6.81 3.06 -2.02
CA ALA A 110 7.30 4.42 -2.24
C ALA A 110 8.70 4.67 -1.68
N GLY A 111 9.00 4.10 -0.50
CA GLY A 111 10.28 4.32 0.20
C GLY A 111 11.30 3.20 0.05
N LEU A 112 10.88 2.00 -0.39
CA LEU A 112 11.74 0.82 -0.40
C LEU A 112 12.12 0.41 -1.82
N HIS A 113 13.40 0.52 -2.17
CA HIS A 113 13.92 0.06 -3.47
C HIS A 113 13.80 -1.46 -3.58
N HIS A 114 12.97 -1.92 -4.51
CA HIS A 114 12.58 -3.32 -4.62
C HIS A 114 12.45 -3.78 -6.08
N GLY A 115 12.39 -5.10 -6.27
CA GLY A 115 12.25 -5.73 -7.57
C GLY A 115 12.11 -7.23 -7.43
N ASN A 116 12.25 -7.97 -8.54
CA ASN A 116 12.29 -9.42 -8.47
C ASN A 116 13.26 -10.01 -9.50
N THR A 117 13.75 -11.21 -9.22
CA THR A 117 14.71 -11.90 -10.10
C THR A 117 14.00 -12.47 -11.33
N ARG A 118 14.78 -12.78 -12.37
CA ARG A 118 14.27 -13.55 -13.51
C ARG A 118 13.68 -14.90 -13.07
N LEU A 119 12.76 -15.40 -13.88
CA LEU A 119 12.19 -16.74 -13.74
C LEU A 119 13.12 -17.78 -14.38
N ALA A 120 12.96 -19.04 -14.01
CA ALA A 120 13.59 -20.14 -14.73
C ALA A 120 12.98 -20.29 -16.14
N PRO A 121 13.71 -20.86 -17.12
CA PRO A 121 13.14 -21.13 -18.44
C PRO A 121 11.88 -22.00 -18.35
N GLY A 122 10.79 -21.54 -18.99
CA GLY A 122 9.49 -22.22 -19.01
C GLY A 122 8.52 -21.83 -17.87
N ASP A 123 9.02 -21.20 -16.80
CA ASP A 123 8.19 -20.73 -15.70
C ASP A 123 7.31 -19.54 -16.11
N LYS A 124 6.11 -19.46 -15.51
CA LYS A 124 5.15 -18.39 -15.75
C LYS A 124 4.76 -17.74 -14.43
N ARG A 125 5.07 -16.46 -14.29
CA ARG A 125 4.72 -15.66 -13.12
C ARG A 125 3.97 -14.41 -13.54
N TYR A 126 2.92 -14.15 -12.79
CA TYR A 126 2.06 -12.99 -12.86
C TYR A 126 2.08 -12.31 -11.48
N SER A 127 1.61 -11.07 -11.40
CA SER A 127 1.35 -10.48 -10.09
C SER A 127 0.13 -9.58 -10.08
N PHE A 128 -0.48 -9.48 -8.91
CA PHE A 128 -1.54 -8.54 -8.62
C PHE A 128 -1.07 -7.59 -7.55
N THR A 129 -1.14 -6.28 -7.83
CA THR A 129 -0.67 -5.24 -6.92
C THR A 129 -1.80 -4.29 -6.57
N GLN A 130 -1.82 -3.79 -5.33
CA GLN A 130 -2.76 -2.77 -4.88
C GLN A 130 -2.01 -1.68 -4.15
N TYR A 131 -2.36 -0.43 -4.46
CA TYR A 131 -1.59 0.72 -4.03
C TYR A 131 -2.48 1.97 -3.94
N PHE A 132 -1.92 3.00 -3.33
CA PHE A 132 -2.57 4.27 -3.10
C PHE A 132 -1.61 5.41 -3.41
N SER A 133 -2.04 6.40 -4.19
CA SER A 133 -1.22 7.56 -4.58
C SER A 133 -1.08 8.55 -3.43
N GLY A 134 0.15 8.95 -3.07
CA GLY A 134 0.39 9.98 -2.05
C GLY A 134 -0.30 11.31 -2.37
N GLY A 135 -0.34 11.69 -3.65
CA GLY A 135 -1.04 12.91 -4.09
C GLY A 135 -2.54 12.88 -3.78
N LEU A 136 -3.16 11.70 -3.75
CA LEU A 136 -4.57 11.56 -3.38
C LEU A 136 -4.79 11.72 -1.86
N ILE A 137 -3.83 11.30 -1.00
CA ILE A 137 -3.86 11.62 0.44
C ILE A 137 -3.79 13.14 0.59
N CYS A 138 -2.80 13.78 -0.04
CA CYS A 138 -2.59 15.21 0.07
C CYS A 138 -3.82 15.98 -0.42
N TRP A 139 -4.39 15.62 -1.56
CA TRP A 139 -5.59 16.29 -2.06
C TRP A 139 -6.76 16.24 -1.07
N VAL A 140 -7.02 15.08 -0.45
CA VAL A 140 -8.08 14.96 0.57
C VAL A 140 -7.74 15.74 1.84
N ALA A 141 -6.48 15.67 2.30
CA ALA A 141 -6.04 16.39 3.49
C ALA A 141 -6.11 17.91 3.30
N TYR A 142 -5.92 18.41 2.08
CA TYR A 142 -5.87 19.84 1.77
C TYR A 142 -7.24 20.37 1.35
N GLY A 143 -8.32 19.74 1.82
CA GLY A 143 -9.68 20.18 1.55
C GLY A 143 -10.07 20.08 0.07
N PHE A 144 -9.53 19.10 -0.66
CA PHE A 144 -9.76 18.89 -2.09
C PHE A 144 -9.14 19.98 -2.98
N HIS A 145 -8.02 20.56 -2.54
CA HIS A 145 -7.20 21.48 -3.31
C HIS A 145 -5.83 20.88 -3.68
N LEU A 146 -5.26 21.34 -4.79
CA LEU A 146 -3.89 20.98 -5.18
C LEU A 146 -2.90 21.62 -4.21
N VAL A 147 -1.79 20.93 -3.91
CA VAL A 147 -0.72 21.42 -3.00
C VAL A 147 0.22 22.43 -3.68
N GLY A 148 0.28 22.45 -5.02
CA GLY A 148 1.15 23.35 -5.79
C GLY A 148 1.03 24.87 -5.53
N PRO A 149 -0.11 25.44 -5.10
CA PRO A 149 -0.27 26.89 -4.93
C PRO A 149 -0.07 27.41 -3.49
N ILE A 150 0.44 26.60 -2.54
CA ILE A 150 0.61 27.04 -1.14
C ILE A 150 2.09 27.15 -0.70
N SER A 151 2.36 28.01 0.28
CA SER A 151 3.71 28.19 0.86
C SER A 151 4.12 27.00 1.73
N ASP A 152 5.42 26.82 1.98
CA ASP A 152 5.90 25.74 2.85
C ASP A 152 5.39 25.90 4.30
N ALA A 153 5.28 27.12 4.82
CA ALA A 153 4.71 27.38 6.14
C ALA A 153 3.23 27.00 6.24
N GLU A 154 2.46 27.23 5.16
CA GLU A 154 1.07 26.79 5.09
C GLU A 154 0.99 25.26 4.99
N ARG A 155 1.90 24.65 4.22
CA ARG A 155 2.01 23.20 4.09
C ARG A 155 2.25 22.54 5.45
N ASP A 156 3.25 23.02 6.19
CA ASP A 156 3.61 22.50 7.51
C ASP A 156 2.44 22.63 8.50
N ARG A 157 1.72 23.76 8.44
CA ARG A 157 0.52 23.99 9.25
C ARG A 157 -0.58 22.97 8.92
N VAL A 158 -0.94 22.83 7.63
CA VAL A 158 -1.98 21.90 7.19
C VAL A 158 -1.58 20.46 7.50
N ASP A 159 -0.32 20.08 7.27
CA ASP A 159 0.18 18.73 7.57
C ASP A 159 0.13 18.44 9.08
N ALA A 160 0.42 19.42 9.93
CA ALA A 160 0.26 19.26 11.39
C ALA A 160 -1.22 19.13 11.79
N GLU A 161 -2.09 20.04 11.30
CA GLU A 161 -3.53 20.05 11.60
C GLU A 161 -4.24 18.78 11.11
N MET A 162 -3.88 18.31 9.92
CA MET A 162 -4.49 17.14 9.29
C MET A 162 -3.80 15.83 9.67
N GLY A 163 -2.69 15.90 10.42
CA GLY A 163 -1.90 14.75 10.84
C GLY A 163 -1.22 14.04 9.67
N GLU A 164 -0.81 14.77 8.64
CA GLU A 164 0.00 14.28 7.53
C GLU A 164 1.51 14.49 7.72
N GLY A 165 1.91 15.25 8.75
CA GLY A 165 3.31 15.47 9.12
C GLY A 165 4.06 14.19 9.54
N TRP A 166 5.40 14.26 9.54
CA TRP A 166 6.30 13.12 9.74
C TRP A 166 5.98 12.31 11.01
N GLU A 167 5.82 12.97 12.16
CA GLU A 167 5.56 12.31 13.44
C GLU A 167 4.23 11.53 13.40
N ALA A 168 3.21 12.10 12.78
CA ALA A 168 1.90 11.47 12.66
C ALA A 168 1.94 10.27 11.70
N GLN A 169 2.69 10.34 10.60
CA GLN A 169 2.93 9.21 9.71
C GLN A 169 3.63 8.06 10.43
N LEU A 170 4.73 8.39 11.12
CA LEU A 170 5.54 7.41 11.85
C LEU A 170 4.73 6.75 12.98
N ALA A 171 3.93 7.52 13.71
CA ALA A 171 3.09 7.01 14.80
C ALA A 171 1.98 6.06 14.33
N ARG A 172 1.62 6.07 13.04
CA ARG A 172 0.67 5.10 12.46
C ARG A 172 1.31 3.78 12.07
N LEU A 173 2.63 3.74 11.92
CA LEU A 173 3.34 2.51 11.64
C LEU A 173 3.41 1.65 12.91
N LEU A 174 3.38 0.33 12.69
CA LEU A 174 3.28 -0.63 13.78
C LEU A 174 4.52 -0.59 14.68
N THR A 175 4.28 -0.75 15.98
CA THR A 175 5.28 -1.29 16.91
C THR A 175 4.75 -2.60 17.42
N TRP A 176 5.60 -3.64 17.47
CA TRP A 176 5.17 -4.99 17.84
C TRP A 176 4.45 -5.03 19.20
N SER A 177 4.90 -4.20 20.14
CA SER A 177 4.32 -4.06 21.48
C SER A 177 2.88 -3.52 21.48
N ASN A 178 2.50 -2.69 20.51
CA ASN A 178 1.21 -2.00 20.49
C ASN A 178 0.19 -2.66 19.56
N LEU A 179 0.57 -3.69 18.81
CA LEU A 179 -0.25 -4.26 17.74
C LEU A 179 -1.64 -4.72 18.21
N LEU A 180 -1.74 -5.34 19.38
CA LEU A 180 -3.03 -5.76 19.94
C LEU A 180 -3.91 -4.56 20.32
N ILE A 181 -3.30 -3.51 20.87
CA ILE A 181 -3.98 -2.26 21.24
C ILE A 181 -4.51 -1.59 19.97
N ASP A 182 -3.69 -1.49 18.93
CA ASP A 182 -4.08 -0.79 17.70
C ASP A 182 -5.11 -1.57 16.90
N ARG A 183 -5.08 -2.91 16.92
CA ARG A 183 -6.17 -3.74 16.38
C ARG A 183 -7.49 -3.50 17.11
N LYS A 184 -7.45 -3.38 18.43
CA LYS A 184 -8.65 -3.06 19.21
C LYS A 184 -9.21 -1.70 18.82
N LYS A 185 -8.35 -0.68 18.66
CA LYS A 185 -8.77 0.65 18.18
C LYS A 185 -9.47 0.58 16.82
N LEU A 186 -8.89 -0.15 15.86
CA LEU A 186 -9.51 -0.34 14.54
C LEU A 186 -10.85 -1.08 14.66
N TYR A 187 -10.92 -2.15 15.46
CA TYR A 187 -12.16 -2.89 15.69
C TYR A 187 -13.27 -2.01 16.29
N ASP A 188 -12.93 -1.19 17.28
CA ASP A 188 -13.89 -0.26 17.90
C ASP A 188 -14.31 0.85 16.91
N HIS A 189 -13.42 1.26 16.00
CA HIS A 189 -13.69 2.26 14.96
C HIS A 189 -14.66 1.76 13.90
N GLU A 190 -14.47 0.55 13.38
CA GLU A 190 -15.31 -0.04 12.32
C GLU A 190 -16.74 -0.44 12.79
N ARG A 191 -17.02 -0.34 14.10
CA ARG A 191 -18.33 -0.67 14.69
C ARG A 191 -19.21 0.54 15.01
N LYS A 192 -18.67 1.76 14.85
CA LYS A 192 -19.41 3.00 15.00
C LYS A 192 -20.13 3.35 13.70
#